data_AF-A0A821D5F5-F1
#
_entry.id   AF-A0A821D5F5-F1
#
_cell.length_a   1.000
_cell.length_b   1.000
_cell.length_c   1.000
_cell.angle_alpha   90.00
_cell.angle_beta   90.00
_cell.angle_gamma   90.00
#
_symmetry.space_group_name_H-M   'P 1'
#
loop_
_entity.id
_entity.type
_entity.pdbx_description
1 polymer ?
#
loop_
_entity_poly.entity_id
_entity_poly.type
_entity_poly.pdbx_seq_one_letter_code
_entity_poly.pdbx_strand_id
1 'polypeptide(L)'
;MSVSINFESNLKFLEQLPNEIFLEIFQYLNSADIIYGFSRLNTRFQRLLINWVYKLDFKSLTKDKFYYVIQHHDMHRWRSLCLCDDDKTPGQIRLFCQLFPLAENVSQLQSLSILNMKPKFAMNVLSQLVSFNNLISLIGV
;
A
#
# COMPACT_ATOMS: atom_id res chain seq x y z
N MET A 1 12.96 18.44 -46.21
CA MET A 1 13.35 17.23 -45.45
C MET A 1 12.34 17.04 -44.34
N SER A 2 11.34 16.19 -44.56
CA SER A 2 10.31 15.86 -43.56
C SER A 2 10.81 14.72 -42.69
N VAL A 3 11.10 15.01 -41.43
CA VAL A 3 11.37 13.98 -40.42
C VAL A 3 10.04 13.30 -40.13
N SER A 4 9.82 12.17 -40.78
CA SER A 4 8.71 11.27 -40.45
C SER A 4 9.14 10.49 -39.21
N ILE A 5 8.70 10.93 -38.04
CA ILE A 5 8.92 10.20 -36.79
C ILE A 5 8.05 8.94 -36.87
N ASN A 6 8.69 7.82 -37.19
CA ASN A 6 8.07 6.53 -37.38
C ASN A 6 7.71 5.94 -36.01
N PHE A 7 6.59 6.36 -35.42
CA PHE A 7 6.12 5.90 -34.11
C PHE A 7 5.66 4.42 -34.09
N GLU A 8 5.53 3.78 -35.25
CA GLU A 8 4.79 2.52 -35.39
C GLU A 8 5.57 1.23 -35.06
N SER A 9 6.84 1.26 -34.63
CA SER A 9 7.65 0.01 -34.56
C SER A 9 8.40 -0.35 -33.28
N ASN A 10 8.41 0.45 -32.19
CA ASN A 10 9.41 0.23 -31.13
C ASN A 10 8.95 0.06 -29.68
N LEU A 11 7.65 -0.10 -29.39
CA LEU A 11 7.19 -0.55 -28.06
C LEU A 11 6.65 -1.97 -28.14
N LYS A 12 7.55 -2.95 -28.28
CA LYS A 12 7.14 -4.37 -28.30
C LYS A 12 7.07 -4.99 -26.91
N PHE A 13 7.66 -4.34 -25.91
CA PHE A 13 7.71 -4.84 -24.55
C PHE A 13 7.29 -3.76 -23.55
N LEU A 14 6.44 -4.15 -22.59
CA LEU A 14 6.00 -3.29 -21.48
C LEU A 14 7.22 -2.64 -20.78
N GLU A 15 8.31 -3.38 -20.66
CA GLU A 15 9.56 -2.96 -20.01
C GLU A 15 10.28 -1.78 -20.70
N GLN A 16 9.92 -1.44 -21.94
CA GLN A 16 10.50 -0.30 -22.66
C GLN A 16 9.78 1.01 -22.39
N LEU A 17 8.58 0.96 -21.79
CA LEU A 17 7.85 2.17 -21.42
C LEU A 17 8.66 2.98 -20.40
N PRO A 18 8.67 4.32 -20.47
CA PRO A 18 9.29 5.18 -19.45
C PRO A 18 8.66 5.02 -18.06
N ASN A 19 9.38 5.43 -17.01
CA ASN A 19 8.90 5.33 -15.62
C ASN A 19 7.62 6.14 -15.42
N GLU A 20 7.56 7.30 -16.06
CA GLU A 20 6.46 8.27 -16.04
C GLU A 20 5.14 7.62 -16.45
N ILE A 21 5.16 6.72 -17.44
CA ILE A 21 3.96 6.00 -17.88
C ILE A 21 3.46 5.04 -16.80
N PHE A 22 4.36 4.35 -16.11
CA PHE A 22 3.97 3.48 -15.00
C PHE A 22 3.45 4.27 -13.80
N LEU A 23 4.10 5.39 -13.48
CA LEU A 23 3.63 6.27 -12.41
C LEU A 23 2.24 6.86 -12.73
N GLU A 24 1.98 7.16 -14.00
CA GLU A 24 0.64 7.56 -14.46
C GLU A 24 -0.36 6.42 -14.30
N ILE A 25 -0.05 5.20 -14.74
CA ILE A 25 -0.91 4.02 -14.53
C ILE A 25 -1.19 3.79 -13.04
N PHE A 26 -0.18 3.96 -12.19
CA PHE A 26 -0.31 3.81 -10.74
C PHE A 26 -1.28 4.80 -10.11
N GLN A 27 -1.58 5.94 -10.73
CA GLN A 27 -2.59 6.87 -10.20
C GLN A 27 -4.02 6.31 -10.31
N TYR A 28 -4.26 5.36 -11.22
CA TYR A 28 -5.58 4.75 -11.44
C TYR A 28 -5.78 3.46 -10.65
N LEU A 29 -4.76 2.98 -9.93
CA LEU A 29 -4.78 1.72 -9.19
C LEU A 29 -4.63 1.98 -7.70
N ASN A 30 -5.25 1.12 -6.87
CA ASN A 30 -4.95 1.14 -5.44
C ASN A 30 -3.54 0.57 -5.19
N SER A 31 -2.91 1.03 -4.12
CA SER A 31 -1.51 0.67 -3.83
C SER A 31 -1.31 -0.82 -3.52
N ALA A 32 -2.33 -1.51 -3.02
CA ALA A 32 -2.25 -2.95 -2.80
C ALA A 32 -2.18 -3.73 -4.11
N ASP A 33 -2.97 -3.34 -5.12
CA ASP A 33 -2.96 -3.92 -6.47
C ASP A 33 -1.66 -3.59 -7.20
N ILE A 34 -1.13 -2.38 -7.02
CA ILE A 34 0.17 -1.99 -7.57
C ILE A 34 1.29 -2.89 -6.99
N ILE A 35 1.34 -3.06 -5.67
CA ILE A 35 2.32 -3.96 -5.05
C ILE A 35 2.12 -5.39 -5.55
N TYR A 36 0.88 -5.88 -5.53
CA TYR A 36 0.56 -7.25 -5.93
C TYR A 36 0.95 -7.53 -7.39
N GLY A 37 0.68 -6.59 -8.30
CA GLY A 37 0.93 -6.75 -9.73
C GLY A 37 2.37 -6.48 -10.15
N PHE A 38 3.07 -5.54 -9.51
CA PHE A 38 4.38 -5.05 -9.98
C PHE A 38 5.55 -5.43 -9.09
N SER A 39 5.33 -5.96 -7.88
CA SER A 39 6.44 -6.38 -7.03
C SER A 39 7.10 -7.65 -7.58
N ARG A 40 8.42 -7.76 -7.34
CA ARG A 40 9.26 -8.89 -7.77
C ARG A 40 9.28 -9.19 -9.29
N LEU A 41 8.65 -8.37 -10.14
CA LEU A 41 8.75 -8.51 -11.59
C LEU A 41 10.17 -8.23 -12.09
N ASN A 42 10.76 -7.11 -11.66
CA ASN A 42 12.16 -6.78 -11.88
C ASN A 42 12.62 -5.67 -10.92
N THR A 43 13.93 -5.41 -10.90
CA THR A 43 14.54 -4.40 -10.00
C THR A 43 14.07 -2.99 -10.30
N ARG A 44 13.71 -2.68 -11.55
CA ARG A 44 13.19 -1.37 -11.96
C ARG A 44 11.83 -1.11 -11.31
N PHE A 45 10.89 -2.06 -11.40
CA PHE A 45 9.59 -1.93 -10.74
C PHE A 45 9.71 -1.91 -9.23
N GLN A 46 10.60 -2.72 -8.64
CA GLN A 46 10.83 -2.67 -7.19
C GLN A 46 11.25 -1.28 -6.72
N ARG A 47 12.14 -0.60 -7.47
CA ARG A 47 12.54 0.79 -7.16
C ARG A 47 11.38 1.78 -7.32
N LEU A 48 10.53 1.60 -8.34
CA LEU A 48 9.35 2.42 -8.52
C LEU A 48 8.40 2.29 -7.33
N LEU A 49 8.13 1.06 -6.88
CA LEU A 49 7.26 0.79 -5.74
C LEU A 49 7.77 1.45 -4.46
N ILE A 50 9.06 1.30 -4.14
CA ILE A 50 9.70 1.87 -2.95
C ILE A 50 9.55 3.40 -2.89
N ASN A 51 9.55 4.06 -4.04
CA ASN A 51 9.45 5.53 -4.13
C ASN A 51 8.01 6.02 -4.22
N TRP A 52 7.10 5.22 -4.78
CA TRP A 52 5.73 5.65 -5.04
C TRP A 52 4.75 5.26 -3.94
N VAL A 53 4.94 4.13 -3.27
CA VAL A 53 3.94 3.58 -2.36
C VAL A 53 4.18 4.06 -0.92
N TYR A 54 3.40 5.09 -0.54
CA TYR A 54 3.38 5.65 0.81
C TYR A 54 1.97 5.68 1.43
N LYS A 55 0.92 5.34 0.67
CA LYS A 55 -0.46 5.23 1.14
C LYS A 55 -0.96 3.82 0.88
N LEU A 56 -1.45 3.13 1.89
CA LEU A 56 -2.04 1.80 1.74
C LEU A 56 -3.49 1.83 2.20
N ASP A 57 -4.36 1.33 1.33
CA ASP A 57 -5.75 1.09 1.67
C ASP A 57 -6.02 -0.41 1.57
N PHE A 58 -6.32 -1.02 2.72
CA PHE A 58 -6.67 -2.43 2.81
C PHE A 58 -8.19 -2.66 2.88
N LYS A 59 -8.99 -1.62 2.67
CA LYS A 59 -10.43 -1.76 2.48
C LYS A 59 -10.71 -2.65 1.27
N SER A 60 -11.59 -3.63 1.47
CA SER A 60 -12.07 -4.53 0.43
C SER A 60 -11.00 -5.33 -0.29
N LEU A 61 -9.83 -5.45 0.35
CA LEU A 61 -8.76 -6.32 -0.09
C LEU A 61 -9.11 -7.76 0.27
N THR A 62 -8.76 -8.73 -0.57
CA THR A 62 -8.86 -10.14 -0.23
C THR A 62 -7.76 -10.54 0.75
N LYS A 63 -8.00 -11.55 1.59
CA LYS A 63 -7.02 -12.07 2.54
C LYS A 63 -5.66 -12.38 1.88
N ASP A 64 -5.65 -13.01 0.71
CA ASP A 64 -4.40 -13.39 0.04
C ASP A 64 -3.57 -12.17 -0.40
N LYS A 65 -4.23 -11.17 -1.02
CA LYS A 65 -3.58 -9.90 -1.37
C LYS A 65 -3.09 -9.15 -0.13
N PHE A 66 -3.86 -9.16 0.96
CA PHE A 66 -3.44 -8.57 2.22
C PHE A 66 -2.13 -9.20 2.72
N TYR A 67 -2.08 -10.54 2.81
CA TYR A 67 -0.87 -11.26 3.21
C TYR A 67 0.31 -10.99 2.27
N TYR A 68 0.04 -10.95 0.96
CA TYR A 68 1.07 -10.70 -0.01
C TYR A 68 1.71 -9.32 0.20
N VAL A 69 0.90 -8.27 0.38
CA VAL A 69 1.39 -6.90 0.55
C VAL A 69 2.26 -6.77 1.81
N ILE A 70 1.79 -7.29 2.95
CA ILE A 70 2.53 -7.18 4.21
C ILE A 70 3.84 -7.98 4.23
N GLN A 71 3.97 -9.01 3.39
CA GLN A 71 5.20 -9.82 3.30
C GLN A 71 6.24 -9.23 2.34
N HIS A 72 5.81 -8.43 1.36
CA HIS A 72 6.67 -8.06 0.22
C HIS A 72 6.94 -6.57 0.11
N HIS A 73 6.33 -5.73 0.95
CA HIS A 73 6.56 -4.30 0.94
C HIS A 73 7.10 -3.79 2.27
N ASP A 74 8.04 -2.87 2.19
CA ASP A 74 8.59 -2.18 3.36
C ASP A 74 7.53 -1.23 3.96
N MET A 75 7.15 -1.50 5.19
CA MET A 75 6.12 -0.78 5.94
C MET A 75 6.66 0.50 6.60
N HIS A 76 7.99 0.62 6.77
CA HIS A 76 8.60 1.73 7.50
C HIS A 76 8.41 3.09 6.81
N ARG A 77 8.05 3.09 5.52
CA ARG A 77 7.84 4.30 4.71
C ARG A 77 6.37 4.70 4.60
N TRP A 78 5.45 3.91 5.12
CA TRP A 78 4.03 4.17 5.00
C TRP A 78 3.65 5.43 5.79
N ARG A 79 2.94 6.33 5.14
CA ARG A 79 2.43 7.59 5.70
C ARG A 79 0.93 7.56 5.93
N SER A 80 0.19 6.78 5.14
CA SER A 80 -1.24 6.59 5.34
C SER A 80 -1.58 5.11 5.28
N LEU A 81 -2.39 4.65 6.23
CA LEU A 81 -2.86 3.27 6.32
C LEU A 81 -4.35 3.28 6.62
N CYS A 82 -5.11 2.53 5.84
CA CYS A 82 -6.51 2.21 6.13
C CYS A 82 -6.64 0.70 6.38
N LEU A 83 -7.08 0.35 7.59
CA LEU A 83 -7.42 -1.01 8.01
C LEU A 83 -8.94 -1.14 8.11
N CYS A 84 -9.49 -2.25 7.64
CA CYS A 84 -10.92 -2.46 7.59
C CYS A 84 -11.28 -3.93 7.85
N ASP A 85 -12.08 -4.17 8.89
CA ASP A 85 -12.68 -5.50 9.16
C ASP A 85 -13.98 -5.65 8.33
N ASP A 86 -13.87 -5.66 7.01
CA ASP A 86 -15.02 -5.92 6.13
C ASP A 86 -15.21 -7.42 5.82
N ASP A 87 -16.28 -7.71 5.07
CA ASP A 87 -16.66 -9.09 4.71
C ASP A 87 -15.62 -9.79 3.83
N LYS A 88 -14.75 -9.06 3.13
CA LYS A 88 -13.72 -9.65 2.25
C LYS A 88 -12.50 -10.11 3.04
N THR A 89 -12.12 -9.39 4.10
CA THR A 89 -11.06 -9.81 5.02
C THR A 89 -11.48 -9.59 6.48
N PRO A 90 -12.35 -10.46 7.02
CA PRO A 90 -12.80 -10.32 8.40
C PRO A 90 -11.64 -10.54 9.39
N GLY A 91 -11.48 -9.62 10.33
CA GLY A 91 -10.42 -9.67 11.34
C GLY A 91 -9.04 -9.22 10.85
N GLN A 92 -8.98 -8.53 9.71
CA GLN A 92 -7.79 -7.88 9.17
C GLN A 92 -7.08 -7.01 10.21
N ILE A 93 -7.80 -6.16 10.94
CA ILE A 93 -7.22 -5.23 11.92
C ILE A 93 -6.47 -5.99 13.00
N ARG A 94 -7.14 -7.00 13.58
CA ARG A 94 -6.54 -7.85 14.62
C ARG A 94 -5.31 -8.57 14.10
N LEU A 95 -5.41 -9.16 12.90
CA LEU A 95 -4.32 -9.89 12.28
C LEU A 95 -3.11 -8.97 12.03
N PHE A 96 -3.35 -7.78 11.49
CA PHE A 96 -2.31 -6.79 11.25
C PHE A 96 -1.57 -6.44 12.54
N CYS A 97 -2.30 -6.13 13.61
CA CYS A 97 -1.71 -5.76 14.91
C CYS A 97 -0.98 -6.93 15.59
N GLN A 98 -1.36 -8.18 15.31
CA GLN A 98 -0.68 -9.37 15.83
C GLN A 98 0.63 -9.65 15.10
N LEU A 99 0.64 -9.46 13.78
CA LEU A 99 1.83 -9.72 12.95
C LEU A 99 2.85 -8.59 13.05
N PHE A 100 2.36 -7.35 13.20
CA PHE A 100 3.21 -6.16 13.21
C PHE A 100 2.81 -5.28 14.39
N PRO A 101 3.66 -5.20 15.43
CA PRO A 101 3.57 -4.11 16.40
C PRO A 101 3.59 -2.78 15.63
N LEU A 102 2.47 -2.06 15.71
CA LEU A 102 2.20 -0.86 14.91
C LEU A 102 3.33 0.18 15.09
N ALA A 103 3.74 0.41 16.33
CA ALA A 103 4.77 1.36 16.73
C ALA A 103 6.12 1.18 16.01
N GLU A 104 6.53 -0.07 15.80
CA GLU A 104 7.86 -0.41 15.33
C GLU A 104 7.93 -0.44 13.80
N ASN A 105 6.86 -0.95 13.16
CA ASN A 105 6.87 -1.25 11.73
C ASN A 105 6.32 -0.11 10.86
N VAL A 106 5.47 0.77 11.41
CA VAL A 106 4.88 1.90 10.68
C VAL A 106 5.17 3.24 11.38
N SER A 107 6.42 3.43 11.80
CA SER A 107 6.85 4.62 12.58
C SER A 107 6.70 5.96 11.85
N GLN A 108 6.66 5.96 10.52
CA GLN A 108 6.45 7.15 9.68
C GLN A 108 4.96 7.46 9.41
N LEU A 109 4.05 6.71 10.02
CA LEU A 109 2.62 6.86 9.76
C LEU A 109 2.12 8.22 10.25
N GLN A 110 1.41 8.92 9.36
CA GLN A 110 0.82 10.23 9.58
C GLN A 110 -0.70 10.19 9.61
N SER A 111 -1.29 9.23 8.92
CA SER A 111 -2.74 9.04 8.84
C SER A 111 -3.10 7.57 9.04
N LEU A 112 -3.99 7.31 9.98
CA LEU A 112 -4.54 5.99 10.24
C LEU A 112 -6.06 6.04 10.16
N SER A 113 -6.64 5.18 9.34
CA SER A 113 -8.08 4.92 9.31
C SER A 113 -8.33 3.50 9.76
N ILE A 114 -9.22 3.33 10.74
CA ILE A 114 -9.65 2.03 11.24
C ILE A 114 -11.16 1.97 11.09
N LEU A 115 -11.63 1.08 10.22
CA LEU A 115 -13.04 0.96 9.84
C LEU A 115 -13.62 -0.39 10.29
N ASN A 116 -14.87 -0.37 10.76
CA ASN A 116 -15.64 -1.57 11.14
C ASN A 116 -14.97 -2.39 12.25
N MET A 117 -14.19 -1.75 13.12
CA MET A 117 -13.49 -2.43 14.20
C MET A 117 -14.46 -2.91 15.27
N LYS A 118 -14.36 -4.18 15.66
CA LYS A 118 -15.15 -4.68 16.79
C LYS A 118 -14.71 -3.99 18.09
N PRO A 119 -15.63 -3.44 18.91
CA PRO A 119 -15.30 -2.64 20.10
C PRO A 119 -14.34 -3.32 21.08
N LYS A 120 -14.46 -4.65 21.23
CA LYS A 120 -13.59 -5.45 22.10
C LYS A 120 -12.09 -5.39 21.77
N PHE A 121 -11.72 -4.97 20.57
CA PHE A 121 -10.33 -4.84 20.13
C PHE A 121 -9.82 -3.40 20.12
N ALA A 122 -10.72 -2.42 20.31
CA ALA A 122 -10.37 -1.01 20.22
C ALA A 122 -9.24 -0.64 21.20
N MET A 123 -9.33 -1.09 22.45
CA MET A 123 -8.35 -0.78 23.48
C MET A 123 -6.92 -1.23 23.12
N ASN A 124 -6.77 -2.39 22.49
CA ASN A 124 -5.46 -2.92 22.09
C ASN A 124 -4.81 -2.11 20.97
N VAL A 125 -5.63 -1.54 20.09
CA VAL A 125 -5.14 -0.68 19.01
C VAL A 125 -4.85 0.71 19.56
N LEU A 126 -5.78 1.27 20.34
CA LEU A 126 -5.63 2.57 20.99
C LEU A 126 -4.38 2.64 21.88
N SER A 127 -4.04 1.57 22.59
CA SER A 127 -2.81 1.52 23.40
C SER A 127 -1.53 1.61 22.56
N GLN A 128 -1.56 1.16 21.30
CA GLN A 128 -0.44 1.28 20.37
C GLN A 128 -0.42 2.64 19.66
N LEU A 129 -1.52 3.40 19.68
CA LEU A 129 -1.57 4.72 19.06
C LEU A 129 -0.66 5.74 19.78
N VAL A 130 -0.47 5.56 21.09
CA VAL A 130 0.36 6.44 21.92
C VAL A 130 1.82 6.49 21.44
N SER A 131 2.30 5.42 20.80
CA SER A 131 3.67 5.35 20.27
C SER A 131 3.87 5.97 18.89
N PHE A 132 2.82 6.46 18.23
CA PHE A 132 2.97 7.11 16.92
C PHE A 132 3.32 8.59 17.05
N ASN A 133 4.60 8.88 16.93
CA ASN A 133 5.10 10.26 17.05
C ASN A 133 4.71 11.18 15.88
N ASN A 134 4.37 10.61 14.73
CA ASN A 134 4.09 11.35 13.50
C ASN A 134 2.60 11.39 13.12
N LEU A 135 1.72 10.80 13.95
CA LEU A 135 0.29 10.69 13.62
C LEU A 135 -0.39 12.06 13.73
N ILE A 136 -0.93 12.53 12.61
CA ILE A 136 -1.63 13.82 12.49
C ILE A 136 -3.13 13.60 12.31
N SER A 137 -3.53 12.45 11.75
CA SER A 137 -4.93 12.14 11.46
C SER A 137 -5.27 10.72 11.91
N LEU A 138 -6.35 10.62 12.69
CA LEU A 138 -6.95 9.36 13.12
C LEU A 138 -8.44 9.39 12.77
N ILE A 139 -8.91 8.39 12.02
CA ILE A 139 -10.32 8.19 11.72
C ILE A 139 -10.73 6.83 12.26
N GLY A 140 -11.71 6.82 13.16
CA GLY A 140 -12.37 5.61 13.66
C GLY A 140 -13.86 5.67 13.35
N VAL A 141 -14.40 4.59 12.77
CA VAL A 141 -15.85 4.39 12.54
C VAL A 141 -16.26 3.04 13.12
#